data_AF-A0A430BM72-F1
#
_entry.id   AF-A0A430BM72-F1
#
_cell.length_a   1.000
_cell.length_b   1.000
_cell.length_c   1.000
_cell.angle_alpha   90.00
_cell.angle_beta   90.00
_cell.angle_gamma   90.00
#
_symmetry.space_group_name_H-M   'P 1'
#
loop_
_entity.id
_entity.type
_entity.pdbx_description
1 polymer ?
#
loop_
_entity_poly.entity_id
_entity_poly.type
_entity_poly.pdbx_seq_one_letter_code
_entity_poly.pdbx_strand_id
1 'polypeptide(L)'
;MTEKDERASQDGAGHRARLRQRLAEGGDGLLDHELIEYLLALAIPRRDTKPLARLLLREFGGIGGLMAADWQAIVRVPGMGDTSVAAIKIVQATALRMLRNDVAERPVLGSWQALLDYLRADMAYLHVERVRVLHLNSRNMLIRDENMGDGSIDQAAIYTREVIKRAMELGSAALILVHNHPTRSKRSRWSTHKHAETLGKLGTFAIA
;
A
#
# COMPACT_ATOMS: atom_id res chain seq x y z
N MET A 1 -21.01 22.78 30.46
CA MET A 1 -19.99 23.03 29.41
C MET A 1 -19.08 24.12 29.92
N THR A 2 -17.77 23.92 29.91
CA THR A 2 -16.82 24.92 30.43
C THR A 2 -16.34 25.84 29.29
N GLU A 3 -15.98 27.09 29.57
CA GLU A 3 -15.44 28.04 28.55
C GLU A 3 -14.24 27.48 27.76
N LYS A 4 -13.53 26.51 28.34
CA LYS A 4 -12.41 25.81 27.72
C LYS A 4 -12.85 24.84 26.61
N ASP A 5 -14.03 24.22 26.76
CA ASP A 5 -14.65 23.37 25.74
C ASP A 5 -15.16 24.20 24.55
N GLU A 6 -15.67 25.41 24.81
CA GLU A 6 -16.18 26.29 23.76
C GLU A 6 -15.05 26.85 22.88
N ARG A 7 -13.93 27.29 23.47
CA ARG A 7 -12.74 27.76 22.72
C ARG A 7 -12.11 26.66 21.85
N ALA A 8 -11.96 25.44 22.40
CA ALA A 8 -11.43 24.30 21.64
C ALA A 8 -12.34 23.92 20.45
N SER A 9 -13.67 24.08 20.60
CA SER A 9 -14.63 23.82 19.54
C SER A 9 -14.56 24.84 18.38
N GLN A 10 -14.30 26.12 18.70
CA GLN A 10 -14.17 27.20 17.73
C GLN A 10 -12.86 27.10 16.93
N ASP A 11 -11.74 26.78 17.60
CA ASP A 11 -10.44 26.59 16.95
C ASP A 11 -10.44 25.39 15.99
N GLY A 12 -11.11 24.30 16.35
CA GLY A 12 -11.26 23.11 15.51
C GLY A 12 -12.16 23.31 14.28
N ALA A 13 -13.14 24.22 14.35
CA ALA A 13 -13.98 24.57 13.20
C ALA A 13 -13.21 25.40 12.17
N GLY A 14 -12.44 26.41 12.62
CA GLY A 14 -11.61 27.23 11.75
C GLY A 14 -10.46 26.43 11.11
N HIS A 15 -9.84 25.53 11.87
CA HIS A 15 -8.79 24.65 11.35
C HIS A 15 -9.27 23.72 10.24
N ARG A 16 -10.40 23.04 10.43
CA ARG A 16 -10.97 22.15 9.39
C ARG A 16 -11.37 22.91 8.13
N ALA A 17 -11.86 24.14 8.26
CA ALA A 17 -12.16 24.99 7.10
C ALA A 17 -10.89 25.33 6.29
N ARG A 18 -9.78 25.65 6.97
CA ARG A 18 -8.49 25.92 6.31
C ARG A 18 -7.92 24.68 5.62
N LEU A 19 -7.99 23.52 6.26
CA LEU A 19 -7.56 22.25 5.63
C LEU A 19 -8.39 21.93 4.38
N ARG A 20 -9.72 22.10 4.47
CA ARG A 20 -10.62 21.90 3.33
C ARG A 20 -10.34 22.86 2.18
N GLN A 21 -10.01 24.13 2.47
CA GLN A 21 -9.64 25.10 1.45
C GLN A 21 -8.35 24.69 0.73
N ARG A 22 -7.29 24.35 1.47
CA ARG A 22 -6.02 23.87 0.90
C ARG A 22 -6.20 22.60 0.07
N LEU A 23 -7.11 21.72 0.49
CA LEU A 23 -7.46 20.53 -0.30
C LEU A 23 -8.15 20.91 -1.62
N ALA A 24 -9.05 21.90 -1.61
CA ALA A 24 -9.69 22.41 -2.83
C ALA A 24 -8.70 23.08 -3.79
N GLU A 25 -7.59 23.63 -3.28
CA GLU A 25 -6.50 24.24 -4.05
C GLU A 25 -5.48 23.21 -4.60
N GLY A 26 -5.73 21.91 -4.43
CA GLY A 26 -4.90 20.84 -4.99
C GLY A 26 -4.25 19.93 -3.95
N GLY A 27 -4.32 20.28 -2.66
CA GLY A 27 -3.88 19.41 -1.56
C GLY A 27 -2.36 19.23 -1.42
N ASP A 28 -1.55 19.58 -2.43
CA ASP A 28 -0.08 19.45 -2.42
C ASP A 28 0.60 20.17 -1.24
N GLY A 29 -0.02 21.24 -0.74
CA GLY A 29 0.48 21.97 0.41
C GLY A 29 0.25 21.27 1.74
N LEU A 30 -0.55 20.20 1.81
CA LEU A 30 -0.89 19.49 3.06
C LEU A 30 0.26 18.60 3.52
N LEU A 31 0.61 18.71 4.80
CA LEU A 31 1.58 17.81 5.41
C LEU A 31 0.93 16.44 5.67
N ASP A 32 1.76 15.40 5.77
CA ASP A 32 1.31 14.03 6.04
C ASP A 32 0.33 13.92 7.20
N HIS A 33 0.65 14.57 8.32
CA HIS A 33 -0.21 14.55 9.50
C HIS A 33 -1.52 15.31 9.31
N GLU A 34 -1.56 16.32 8.43
CA GLU A 34 -2.78 17.07 8.11
C GLU A 34 -3.73 16.25 7.23
N LEU A 35 -3.18 15.45 6.31
CA LEU A 35 -3.96 14.49 5.52
C LEU A 35 -4.66 13.46 6.41
N ILE A 36 -3.89 12.84 7.31
CA ILE A 36 -4.42 11.85 8.26
C ILE A 36 -5.37 12.51 9.27
N GLU A 37 -5.03 13.69 9.78
CA GLU A 37 -5.88 14.44 10.71
C GLU A 37 -7.25 14.74 10.09
N TYR A 38 -7.27 15.24 8.86
CA TYR A 38 -8.50 15.56 8.16
C TYR A 38 -9.35 14.31 7.90
N LEU A 39 -8.73 13.23 7.44
CA LEU A 39 -9.40 11.94 7.25
C LEU A 39 -10.04 11.42 8.54
N LEU A 40 -9.29 11.45 9.66
CA LEU A 40 -9.80 11.05 10.96
C LEU A 40 -10.89 11.98 11.47
N ALA A 41 -10.81 13.28 11.19
CA ALA A 41 -11.84 14.25 11.61
C ALA A 41 -13.19 14.02 10.90
N LEU A 42 -13.17 13.42 9.71
CA LEU A 42 -14.39 12.97 9.01
C LEU A 42 -14.99 11.71 9.67
N ALA A 43 -14.13 10.80 10.16
CA ALA A 43 -14.55 9.53 10.75
C ALA A 43 -14.89 9.63 12.25
N ILE A 44 -14.27 10.56 12.98
CA ILE A 44 -14.39 10.76 14.43
C ILE A 44 -14.87 12.20 14.69
N PRO A 45 -16.17 12.47 14.60
CA PRO A 45 -16.69 13.83 14.73
C PRO A 45 -16.48 14.37 16.15
N ARG A 46 -16.30 15.69 16.26
CA ARG A 46 -16.23 16.46 17.52
C ARG A 46 -15.06 16.07 18.45
N ARG A 47 -14.00 15.49 17.91
CA ARG A 47 -12.75 15.20 18.62
C ARG A 47 -11.57 15.92 17.96
N ASP A 48 -10.60 16.36 18.75
CA ASP A 48 -9.29 16.77 18.20
C ASP A 48 -8.52 15.52 17.75
N THR A 49 -8.37 15.38 16.44
CA THR A 49 -7.70 14.23 15.79
C THR A 49 -6.24 14.50 15.48
N LYS A 50 -5.74 15.71 15.70
CA LYS A 50 -4.34 16.07 15.42
C LYS A 50 -3.33 15.25 16.23
N PRO A 51 -3.53 15.05 17.56
CA PRO A 51 -2.62 14.20 18.34
C PRO A 51 -2.65 12.75 17.86
N LEU A 52 -3.83 12.25 17.49
CA LEU A 52 -4.02 10.87 17.01
C LEU A 52 -3.33 10.65 15.66
N ALA A 53 -3.47 11.58 14.72
CA ALA A 53 -2.79 11.53 13.42
C ALA A 53 -1.26 11.46 13.58
N ARG A 54 -0.69 12.31 14.46
CA ARG A 54 0.76 12.30 14.74
C ARG A 54 1.20 11.01 15.43
N LEU A 55 0.41 10.50 16.35
CA LEU A 55 0.67 9.22 17.02
C LEU A 55 0.75 8.08 16.00
N LEU A 56 -0.24 7.97 15.11
CA LEU A 56 -0.27 6.94 14.07
C LEU A 56 0.94 7.02 13.14
N LEU A 57 1.26 8.21 12.64
CA LEU A 57 2.42 8.38 11.76
C LEU A 57 3.74 8.03 12.46
N ARG A 58 3.87 8.32 13.75
CA ARG A 58 5.04 7.92 14.52
C ARG A 58 5.08 6.40 14.71
N GLU A 59 3.97 5.78 15.09
CA GLU A 59 3.86 4.34 15.37
C GLU A 59 4.18 3.51 14.14
N PHE A 60 3.70 3.93 12.96
CA PHE A 60 3.84 3.18 11.72
C PHE A 60 4.94 3.73 10.78
N GLY A 61 5.75 4.69 11.24
CA GLY A 61 6.89 5.20 10.45
C GLY A 61 6.52 6.02 9.21
N GLY A 62 5.39 6.72 9.23
CA GLY A 62 4.93 7.62 8.16
C GLY A 62 3.63 7.15 7.48
N ILE A 63 3.19 7.87 6.44
CA ILE A 63 1.94 7.55 5.71
C ILE A 63 2.01 6.17 5.08
N GLY A 64 3.12 5.84 4.42
CA GLY A 64 3.26 4.55 3.73
C GLY A 64 3.09 3.36 4.68
N GLY A 65 3.76 3.39 5.84
CA GLY A 65 3.61 2.35 6.84
C GLY A 65 2.23 2.32 7.47
N LEU A 66 1.60 3.46 7.74
CA LEU A 66 0.22 3.52 8.25
C LEU A 66 -0.77 2.91 7.25
N MET A 67 -0.63 3.22 5.96
CA MET A 67 -1.50 2.68 4.93
C MET A 67 -1.33 1.16 4.86
N ALA A 68 -0.10 0.65 4.87
CA ALA A 68 0.18 -0.78 4.79
C ALA A 68 -0.15 -1.60 6.06
N ALA A 69 -0.19 -0.96 7.24
CA ALA A 69 -0.38 -1.65 8.52
C ALA A 69 -1.67 -2.47 8.59
N ASP A 70 -1.63 -3.67 9.17
CA ASP A 70 -2.83 -4.53 9.28
C ASP A 70 -3.96 -3.87 10.07
N TRP A 71 -5.21 -4.23 9.75
CA TRP A 71 -6.41 -3.72 10.43
C TRP A 71 -6.28 -3.80 11.95
N GLN A 72 -5.89 -4.98 12.45
CA GLN A 72 -5.75 -5.25 13.88
C GLN A 72 -4.61 -4.42 14.51
N ALA A 73 -3.57 -4.08 13.75
CA ALA A 73 -2.50 -3.22 14.26
C ALA A 73 -2.99 -1.79 14.49
N ILE A 74 -3.77 -1.24 13.55
CA ILE A 74 -4.32 0.10 13.67
C ILE A 74 -5.38 0.18 14.78
N VAL A 75 -6.27 -0.83 14.89
CA VAL A 75 -7.30 -0.90 15.95
C VAL A 75 -6.68 -0.88 17.36
N ARG A 76 -5.48 -1.44 17.55
CA ARG A 76 -4.81 -1.45 18.86
C ARG A 76 -4.35 -0.07 19.34
N VAL A 77 -4.27 0.93 18.46
CA VAL A 77 -3.86 2.28 18.84
C VAL A 77 -4.98 2.97 19.63
N PRO A 78 -4.72 3.48 20.86
CA PRO A 78 -5.76 4.13 21.66
C PRO A 78 -6.42 5.30 20.93
N GLY A 79 -7.75 5.26 20.86
CA GLY A 79 -8.54 6.26 20.14
C GLY A 79 -8.90 5.87 18.70
N MET A 80 -8.41 4.74 18.19
CA MET A 80 -8.90 4.11 16.97
C MET A 80 -10.07 3.18 17.27
N GLY A 81 -11.07 3.22 16.39
CA GLY A 81 -12.17 2.25 16.33
C GLY A 81 -12.47 1.88 14.88
N ASP A 82 -13.34 0.89 14.67
CA ASP A 82 -13.57 0.28 13.36
C ASP A 82 -13.87 1.29 12.24
N THR A 83 -14.69 2.32 12.52
CA THR A 83 -15.01 3.37 11.53
C THR A 83 -13.77 4.18 11.10
N SER A 84 -12.91 4.56 12.05
CA SER A 84 -11.69 5.31 11.75
C SER A 84 -10.63 4.45 11.06
N VAL A 85 -10.57 3.16 11.38
CA VAL A 85 -9.69 2.21 10.68
C VAL A 85 -10.21 1.96 9.25
N ALA A 86 -11.53 1.80 9.08
CA ALA A 86 -12.17 1.71 7.77
C ALA A 86 -11.85 2.92 6.89
N ALA A 87 -11.87 4.13 7.46
CA ALA A 87 -11.54 5.36 6.75
C ALA A 87 -10.10 5.36 6.20
N ILE A 88 -9.13 4.85 6.96
CA ILE A 88 -7.75 4.68 6.48
C ILE A 88 -7.70 3.60 5.39
N LYS A 89 -8.35 2.46 5.63
CA LYS A 89 -8.30 1.31 4.72
C LYS A 89 -8.99 1.53 3.39
N ILE A 90 -10.05 2.32 3.34
CA ILE A 90 -10.69 2.64 2.06
C ILE A 90 -9.81 3.56 1.20
N VAL A 91 -9.07 4.48 1.83
CA VAL A 91 -8.09 5.33 1.11
C VAL A 91 -6.96 4.46 0.55
N GLN A 92 -6.39 3.57 1.36
CA GLN A 92 -5.38 2.61 0.89
C GLN A 92 -5.90 1.78 -0.29
N ALA A 93 -7.08 1.15 -0.14
CA ALA A 93 -7.65 0.29 -1.17
C ALA A 93 -7.93 1.06 -2.48
N THR A 94 -8.35 2.31 -2.38
CA THR A 94 -8.58 3.19 -3.54
C THR A 94 -7.27 3.50 -4.26
N ALA A 95 -6.24 3.93 -3.51
CA ALA A 95 -4.92 4.24 -4.08
C ALA A 95 -4.30 3.00 -4.76
N LEU A 96 -4.37 1.83 -4.13
CA LEU A 96 -3.90 0.58 -4.72
C LEU A 96 -4.66 0.20 -5.99
N ARG A 97 -5.97 0.44 -6.03
CA ARG A 97 -6.78 0.13 -7.20
C ARG A 97 -6.51 1.08 -8.37
N MET A 98 -6.23 2.36 -8.10
CA MET A 98 -5.79 3.31 -9.12
C MET A 98 -4.48 2.86 -9.76
N LEU A 99 -3.46 2.58 -8.94
CA LEU A 99 -2.15 2.12 -9.43
C LEU A 99 -2.26 0.80 -10.19
N ARG A 100 -3.10 -0.13 -9.72
CA ARG A 100 -3.32 -1.41 -10.41
C ARG A 100 -3.98 -1.23 -11.78
N ASN A 101 -4.94 -0.32 -11.91
CA ASN A 101 -5.61 -0.07 -13.19
C ASN A 101 -4.62 0.47 -14.23
N ASP A 102 -3.74 1.40 -13.83
CA ASP A 102 -2.70 1.95 -14.70
C ASP A 102 -1.75 0.86 -15.25
N VAL A 103 -1.49 -0.17 -14.44
CA VAL A 103 -0.70 -1.35 -14.84
C VAL A 103 -1.50 -2.27 -15.76
N ALA A 104 -2.80 -2.47 -15.50
CA ALA A 104 -3.63 -3.39 -16.26
C ALA A 104 -3.97 -2.90 -17.67
N GLU A 105 -4.07 -1.58 -17.88
CA GLU A 105 -4.44 -0.97 -19.16
C GLU A 105 -3.29 -0.85 -20.16
N ARG A 106 -2.05 -1.20 -19.76
CA ARG A 106 -0.85 -1.02 -20.58
C ARG A 106 0.01 -2.29 -20.63
N PRO A 107 0.81 -2.48 -21.69
CA PRO A 107 1.84 -3.52 -21.68
C PRO A 107 2.83 -3.27 -20.54
N VAL A 108 2.97 -4.22 -19.62
CA VAL A 108 3.80 -4.14 -18.42
C VAL A 108 5.25 -3.80 -18.75
N LEU A 109 5.80 -4.38 -19.83
CA LEU A 109 7.17 -4.08 -20.27
C LEU A 109 7.32 -2.63 -20.77
N GLY A 110 6.25 -2.02 -21.28
CA GLY A 110 6.24 -0.61 -21.70
C GLY A 110 5.99 0.36 -20.54
N SER A 111 5.56 -0.13 -19.38
CA SER A 111 5.24 0.68 -18.20
C SER A 111 5.85 0.08 -16.92
N TRP A 112 7.11 -0.35 -16.99
CA TRP A 112 7.80 -1.00 -15.87
C TRP A 112 7.78 -0.17 -14.58
N GLN A 113 7.91 1.15 -14.69
CA GLN A 113 7.85 2.04 -13.53
C GLN A 113 6.47 2.01 -12.85
N ALA A 114 5.38 2.02 -13.62
CA ALA A 114 4.03 1.91 -13.06
C ALA A 114 3.82 0.57 -12.34
N LEU A 115 4.39 -0.51 -12.86
CA LEU A 115 4.38 -1.80 -12.17
C LEU A 115 5.12 -1.72 -10.83
N LEU A 116 6.32 -1.14 -10.81
CA LEU A 116 7.09 -0.97 -9.58
C LEU A 116 6.36 -0.08 -8.57
N ASP A 117 5.72 1.00 -9.01
CA ASP A 117 4.99 1.93 -8.13
C ASP A 117 3.78 1.24 -7.49
N TYR A 118 3.02 0.48 -8.28
CA TYR A 118 1.94 -0.36 -7.78
C TYR A 118 2.44 -1.36 -6.73
N LEU A 119 3.49 -2.13 -7.06
CA LEU A 119 3.97 -3.18 -6.17
C LEU A 119 4.64 -2.61 -4.90
N ARG A 120 5.29 -1.44 -4.98
CA ARG A 120 5.82 -0.73 -3.81
C ARG A 120 4.70 -0.23 -2.91
N ALA A 121 3.66 0.36 -3.48
CA ALA A 121 2.51 0.83 -2.70
C ALA A 121 1.82 -0.33 -1.96
N ASP A 122 1.78 -1.53 -2.56
CA ASP A 122 1.16 -2.71 -1.97
C ASP A 122 2.05 -3.43 -0.94
N MET A 123 3.36 -3.54 -1.20
CA MET A 123 4.22 -4.50 -0.47
C MET A 123 5.42 -3.90 0.27
N ALA A 124 5.83 -2.64 -0.01
CA ALA A 124 7.09 -2.11 0.52
C ALA A 124 7.13 -2.02 2.06
N TYR A 125 5.98 -1.85 2.69
CA TYR A 125 5.86 -1.68 4.14
C TYR A 125 5.29 -2.92 4.85
N LEU A 126 5.09 -4.04 4.14
CA LEU A 126 4.65 -5.28 4.77
C LEU A 126 5.77 -5.84 5.65
N HIS A 127 5.42 -6.20 6.89
CA HIS A 127 6.35 -6.82 7.85
C HIS A 127 6.52 -8.33 7.67
N VAL A 128 5.73 -8.91 6.76
CA VAL A 128 5.79 -10.32 6.35
C VAL A 128 6.27 -10.42 4.91
N GLU A 129 6.94 -11.53 4.58
CA GLU A 129 7.29 -11.82 3.20
C GLU A 129 6.02 -12.23 2.46
N ARG A 130 5.75 -11.56 1.35
CA ARG A 130 4.64 -11.81 0.46
C ARG A 130 5.19 -12.14 -0.90
N VAL A 131 4.73 -13.25 -1.47
CA VAL A 131 5.06 -13.65 -2.83
C VAL A 131 3.83 -13.51 -3.73
N ARG A 132 4.00 -12.87 -4.88
CA ARG A 132 2.95 -12.68 -5.88
C ARG A 132 3.37 -13.21 -7.25
N VAL A 133 2.41 -13.72 -8.01
CA VAL A 133 2.57 -14.06 -9.42
C VAL A 133 1.68 -13.17 -10.26
N LEU A 134 2.29 -12.48 -11.22
CA LEU A 134 1.60 -11.70 -12.23
C LEU A 134 1.52 -12.52 -13.51
N HIS A 135 0.30 -12.73 -13.99
CA HIS A 135 -0.03 -13.46 -15.20
C HIS A 135 -0.19 -12.47 -16.35
N LEU A 136 0.58 -12.65 -17.43
CA LEU A 136 0.57 -11.76 -18.58
C LEU A 136 0.06 -12.46 -19.84
N ASN A 137 -0.60 -11.72 -20.73
CA ASN A 137 -0.97 -12.21 -22.06
C ASN A 137 0.18 -12.04 -23.07
N SER A 138 -0.02 -12.47 -24.32
CA SER A 138 0.99 -12.40 -25.40
C SER A 138 1.41 -10.97 -25.79
N ARG A 139 0.64 -9.95 -25.37
CA ARG A 139 0.96 -8.52 -25.51
C ARG A 139 1.62 -7.93 -24.26
N ASN A 140 2.02 -8.77 -23.30
CA ASN A 140 2.56 -8.40 -21.99
C ASN A 140 1.60 -7.55 -21.15
N MET A 141 0.28 -7.64 -21.35
CA MET A 141 -0.68 -6.97 -20.47
C MET A 141 -1.01 -7.86 -19.27
N LEU A 142 -1.24 -7.25 -18.11
CA LEU A 142 -1.58 -7.96 -16.88
C LEU A 142 -2.99 -8.56 -16.98
N ILE A 143 -3.08 -9.89 -17.00
CA ILE A 143 -4.33 -10.66 -16.91
C ILE A 143 -4.78 -10.72 -15.46
N ARG A 144 -3.87 -11.14 -14.59
CA ARG A 144 -4.17 -11.43 -13.19
C ARG A 144 -2.93 -11.20 -12.34
N ASP A 145 -3.18 -10.79 -11.11
CA ASP A 145 -2.19 -10.66 -10.07
C ASP A 145 -2.72 -11.44 -8.87
N GLU A 146 -1.95 -12.44 -8.43
CA GLU A 146 -2.33 -13.37 -7.38
C GLU A 146 -1.27 -13.43 -6.28
N ASN A 147 -1.71 -13.34 -5.03
CA ASN A 147 -0.89 -13.64 -3.87
C ASN A 147 -0.74 -15.17 -3.76
N MET A 148 0.49 -15.66 -3.83
CA MET A 148 0.84 -17.08 -3.74
C MET A 148 1.20 -17.51 -2.32
N GLY A 149 1.45 -16.58 -1.41
CA GLY A 149 1.73 -16.89 -0.02
C GLY A 149 2.23 -15.69 0.78
N ASP A 150 1.79 -15.63 2.03
CA ASP A 150 2.33 -14.76 3.07
C ASP A 150 3.12 -15.66 4.05
N GLY A 151 4.42 -15.44 4.21
CA GLY A 151 5.32 -16.35 4.94
C GLY A 151 6.19 -15.68 6.01
N SER A 152 6.81 -16.52 6.85
CA SER A 152 7.97 -16.17 7.67
C SER A 152 9.27 -16.45 6.91
N ILE A 153 10.38 -15.95 7.46
CA ILE A 153 11.74 -15.79 6.88
C ILE A 153 12.34 -17.04 6.18
N ASP A 154 11.74 -18.23 6.28
CA ASP A 154 12.23 -19.44 5.64
C ASP A 154 11.22 -19.98 4.62
N GLN A 155 11.36 -19.51 3.37
CA GLN A 155 10.74 -20.02 2.15
C GLN A 155 9.21 -20.14 2.21
N ALA A 156 8.49 -19.09 1.77
CA ALA A 156 7.15 -19.31 1.24
C ALA A 156 7.25 -20.36 0.12
N ALA A 157 6.78 -21.58 0.37
CA ALA A 157 6.89 -22.69 -0.58
C ALA A 157 6.00 -22.40 -1.79
N ILE A 158 6.58 -21.77 -2.81
CA ILE A 158 5.91 -21.56 -4.09
C ILE A 158 5.92 -22.90 -4.81
N TYR A 159 4.79 -23.60 -4.78
CA TYR A 159 4.65 -24.84 -5.53
C TYR A 159 4.55 -24.52 -7.02
N THR A 160 5.66 -24.68 -7.75
CA THR A 160 5.74 -24.41 -9.19
C THR A 160 4.59 -25.06 -9.97
N ARG A 161 4.19 -26.28 -9.59
CA ARG A 161 3.05 -26.97 -10.20
C ARG A 161 1.75 -26.16 -10.12
N GLU A 162 1.47 -25.54 -8.97
CA GLU A 162 0.25 -24.73 -8.80
C GLU A 162 0.35 -23.44 -9.62
N VAL A 163 1.53 -22.81 -9.66
CA VAL A 163 1.78 -21.62 -10.50
C VAL A 163 1.58 -21.93 -11.99
N ILE A 164 2.11 -23.04 -12.48
CA ILE A 164 1.96 -23.46 -13.88
C ILE A 164 0.53 -23.86 -14.20
N LYS A 165 -0.12 -24.65 -13.34
CA LYS A 165 -1.54 -25.00 -13.48
C LYS A 165 -2.38 -23.74 -13.62
N ARG A 166 -2.13 -22.76 -12.75
CA ARG A 166 -2.86 -21.50 -12.76
C ARG A 166 -2.56 -20.64 -13.99
N ALA A 167 -1.31 -20.62 -14.44
CA ALA A 167 -0.93 -19.99 -15.69
C ALA A 167 -1.67 -20.56 -16.90
N MET A 168 -1.85 -21.88 -16.95
CA MET A 168 -2.62 -22.56 -18.01
C MET A 168 -4.11 -22.22 -17.92
N GLU A 169 -4.71 -22.26 -16.73
CA GLU A 169 -6.12 -21.89 -16.52
C GLU A 169 -6.43 -20.45 -16.96
N LEU A 170 -5.49 -19.53 -16.74
CA LEU A 170 -5.62 -18.12 -17.10
C LEU A 170 -5.18 -17.80 -18.54
N GLY A 171 -4.66 -18.79 -19.30
CA GLY A 171 -4.14 -18.56 -20.65
C GLY A 171 -2.92 -17.61 -20.67
N SER A 172 -2.07 -17.70 -19.65
CA SER A 172 -0.90 -16.81 -19.50
C SER A 172 0.17 -17.14 -20.55
N ALA A 173 0.69 -16.12 -21.22
CA ALA A 173 1.82 -16.23 -22.14
C ALA A 173 3.17 -15.98 -21.45
N ALA A 174 3.18 -15.26 -20.34
CA ALA A 174 4.36 -15.01 -19.51
C ALA A 174 3.95 -14.79 -18.05
N LEU A 175 4.87 -15.04 -17.11
CA LEU A 175 4.67 -14.72 -15.70
C LEU A 175 5.80 -13.85 -15.16
N ILE A 176 5.47 -13.05 -14.15
CA ILE A 176 6.42 -12.33 -13.32
C ILE A 176 6.20 -12.79 -11.88
N LEU A 177 7.27 -13.28 -11.24
CA LEU A 177 7.27 -13.62 -9.82
C LEU A 177 7.84 -12.44 -9.03
N VAL A 178 7.16 -12.01 -7.98
CA VAL A 178 7.56 -10.85 -7.16
C VAL A 178 7.50 -11.20 -5.68
N HIS A 179 8.48 -10.76 -4.88
CA HIS A 179 8.36 -10.79 -3.41
C HIS A 179 8.95 -9.55 -2.74
N ASN A 180 8.52 -9.24 -1.51
CA ASN A 180 9.15 -8.24 -0.64
C ASN A 180 10.03 -8.91 0.43
N HIS A 181 11.04 -8.20 0.92
CA HIS A 181 11.87 -8.66 2.04
C HIS A 181 11.76 -7.70 3.23
N PRO A 182 11.09 -8.10 4.33
CA PRO A 182 10.83 -7.20 5.46
C PRO A 182 12.07 -6.70 6.22
N THR A 183 13.21 -7.43 6.23
CA THR A 183 14.44 -7.00 6.96
C THR A 183 15.77 -7.56 6.39
N ARG A 184 16.67 -6.68 5.90
CA ARG A 184 18.14 -6.72 6.15
C ARG A 184 18.88 -5.46 5.65
N SER A 185 19.14 -4.50 6.55
CA SER A 185 20.18 -3.45 6.47
C SER A 185 20.14 -2.46 5.26
N LYS A 186 20.67 -1.24 5.47
CA LYS A 186 20.87 -0.19 4.45
C LYS A 186 21.86 -0.55 3.30
N ARG A 187 22.02 -1.84 2.99
CA ARG A 187 22.80 -2.39 1.88
C ARG A 187 22.19 -3.72 1.46
N SER A 188 21.11 -3.67 0.69
CA SER A 188 20.89 -4.68 -0.35
C SER A 188 20.94 -3.94 -1.68
N ARG A 189 22.14 -3.97 -2.25
CA ARG A 189 22.50 -3.46 -3.57
C ARG A 189 21.42 -3.83 -4.58
N TRP A 190 21.08 -2.85 -5.43
CA TRP A 190 20.63 -3.11 -6.79
C TRP A 190 21.37 -4.32 -7.34
N SER A 191 20.63 -5.39 -7.51
CA SER A 191 21.09 -6.64 -8.09
C SER A 191 20.07 -6.99 -9.15
N THR A 192 20.14 -6.25 -10.26
CA THR A 192 19.69 -6.73 -11.55
C THR A 192 20.58 -7.91 -11.95
N HIS A 193 20.32 -9.10 -11.40
CA HIS A 193 20.80 -10.32 -12.02
C HIS A 193 19.86 -10.65 -13.17
N LYS A 194 20.22 -10.18 -14.36
CA LYS A 194 19.71 -10.71 -15.63
C LYS A 194 20.26 -12.13 -15.79
N HIS A 195 19.60 -13.12 -15.19
CA HIS A 195 19.77 -14.51 -15.59
C HIS A 195 18.48 -14.98 -16.25
N ALA A 196 18.45 -14.79 -17.57
CA ALA A 196 17.50 -15.42 -18.46
C ALA A 196 18.16 -16.73 -18.94
N GLU A 197 17.78 -17.87 -18.35
CA GLU A 197 18.02 -19.26 -18.78
C GLU A 197 17.81 -20.15 -17.52
N THR A 198 16.93 -21.16 -17.41
CA THR A 198 16.20 -21.98 -18.37
C THR A 198 14.96 -22.58 -17.65
N LEU A 199 13.81 -21.91 -17.72
CA LEU A 199 12.43 -22.48 -17.67
C LEU A 199 11.52 -21.69 -18.63
N GLY A 200 12.07 -21.34 -19.80
CA GLY A 200 11.32 -20.85 -20.97
C GLY A 200 10.89 -19.39 -21.00
N LYS A 201 10.75 -18.68 -19.86
CA LYS A 201 10.58 -17.20 -19.68
C LYS A 201 9.81 -16.93 -18.37
N LEU A 202 10.45 -17.13 -17.23
CA LEU A 202 9.92 -16.72 -15.92
C LEU A 202 10.93 -15.78 -15.27
N GLY A 203 10.58 -14.50 -15.17
CA GLY A 203 11.40 -13.52 -14.45
C GLY A 203 11.00 -13.49 -12.98
N THR A 204 11.97 -13.64 -12.09
CA THR A 204 11.80 -13.49 -10.64
C THR A 204 12.39 -12.15 -10.19
N PHE A 205 11.65 -11.39 -9.38
CA PHE A 205 12.01 -10.05 -8.94
C PHE A 205 11.78 -9.88 -7.43
N ALA A 206 12.71 -9.20 -6.77
CA ALA A 206 12.59 -8.76 -5.38
C ALA A 206 12.30 -7.26 -5.35
N ILE A 207 11.36 -6.85 -4.51
CA ILE A 207 11.05 -5.45 -4.23
C ILE A 207 11.63 -5.13 -2.86
N ALA A 208 12.58 -4.21 -2.86
CA ALA A 208 13.12 -3.55 -1.68
C ALA A 208 12.44 -2.19 -1.49
#